data_AF-A0A527P9Q4-F1
#
_entry.id   AF-A0A527P9Q4-F1
#
_cell.length_a   1.000
_cell.length_b   1.000
_cell.length_c   1.000
_cell.angle_alpha   90.00
_cell.angle_beta   90.00
_cell.angle_gamma   90.00
#
_symmetry.space_group_name_H-M   'P 1'
#
loop_
_entity.id
_entity.type
_entity.pdbx_description
1 polymer ?
#
loop_
_entity_poly.entity_id
_entity_poly.type
_entity_poly.pdbx_seq_one_letter_code
_entity_poly.pdbx_strand_id
1 'polypeptide(L)' 'MAKRKSRPPLSAIATASRSEASEAVYFARKCGLTPDEALWMMRQAQRRQGVRLGETGTAERRARRSAPW' A
#
# COMPACT_ATOMS: atom_id res chain seq x y z
N MET A 1 -21.82 -17.71 -32.49
CA MET A 1 -20.71 -17.84 -31.51
C MET A 1 -20.37 -16.46 -30.95
N ALA A 2 -20.75 -16.15 -29.71
CA ALA A 2 -20.52 -14.84 -29.11
C ALA A 2 -19.11 -14.76 -28.50
N LYS A 3 -18.23 -13.98 -29.12
CA LYS A 3 -16.87 -13.71 -28.64
C LYS A 3 -16.97 -12.75 -27.45
N ARG A 4 -17.11 -13.29 -26.23
CA ARG A 4 -17.07 -12.48 -25.00
C ARG A 4 -15.70 -11.82 -24.91
N LYS A 5 -15.65 -10.50 -25.14
CA LYS A 5 -14.47 -9.68 -24.89
C LYS A 5 -14.28 -9.65 -23.37
N SER A 6 -13.41 -10.49 -22.84
CA SER A 6 -12.97 -10.39 -21.44
C SER A 6 -12.36 -8.99 -21.29
N ARG A 7 -13.02 -8.11 -20.55
CA ARG A 7 -12.39 -6.86 -20.12
C ARG A 7 -11.10 -7.28 -19.39
N PRO A 8 -9.92 -6.77 -19.79
CA PRO A 8 -8.70 -7.09 -19.08
C PRO A 8 -8.92 -6.72 -17.60
N PRO A 9 -8.43 -7.54 -16.65
CA PRO A 9 -8.49 -7.20 -15.24
C PRO A 9 -7.90 -5.80 -15.08
N LEU A 10 -8.68 -4.88 -14.50
CA LEU A 10 -8.21 -3.53 -14.22
C LEU A 10 -6.97 -3.67 -13.34
N SER A 11 -5.81 -3.24 -13.85
CA SER A 11 -4.56 -3.34 -13.10
C SER A 11 -4.70 -2.56 -11.80
N ALA A 12 -4.28 -3.17 -10.69
CA ALA A 12 -4.34 -2.55 -9.37
C ALA A 12 -3.42 -1.33 -9.27
N ILE A 13 -2.47 -1.19 -10.19
CA ILE A 13 -1.67 0.03 -10.39
C ILE A 13 -2.46 1.17 -11.02
N ALA A 14 -3.41 0.91 -11.92
CA ALA A 14 -4.19 1.96 -12.56
C ALA A 14 -5.05 2.74 -11.56
N THR A 15 -5.37 2.13 -10.42
CA THR A 15 -6.12 2.74 -9.33
C THR A 15 -5.24 3.21 -8.17
N ALA A 16 -3.92 2.97 -8.23
CA ALA A 16 -2.98 3.38 -7.19
C ALA A 16 -2.66 4.88 -7.26
N SER A 17 -2.23 5.45 -6.14
CA SER A 17 -1.70 6.82 -6.17
C SER A 17 -0.43 6.90 -7.02
N ARG A 18 -0.12 8.08 -7.55
CA ARG A 18 1.07 8.29 -8.39
C ARG A 18 2.37 7.89 -7.69
N SER A 19 2.47 8.14 -6.39
CA SER A 19 3.62 7.76 -5.56
C SER A 19 3.74 6.25 -5.44
N GLU A 20 2.64 5.56 -5.06
CA GLU A 20 2.62 4.09 -4.95
C GLU A 20 2.93 3.40 -6.27
N ALA A 21 2.38 3.90 -7.38
CA ALA A 21 2.65 3.35 -8.71
C ALA A 21 4.14 3.48 -9.09
N SER A 22 4.76 4.63 -8.79
CA SER A 22 6.17 4.87 -9.10
C SER A 22 7.09 3.96 -8.28
N GLU A 23 6.80 3.80 -6.98
CA GLU A 23 7.53 2.91 -6.09
C GLU A 23 7.34 1.43 -6.48
N ALA A 24 6.12 1.03 -6.81
CA ALA A 24 5.82 -0.34 -7.25
C ALA A 24 6.58 -0.69 -8.53
N VAL A 25 6.68 0.22 -9.50
CA VAL A 25 7.48 0.03 -10.72
C VAL A 25 8.97 -0.09 -10.40
N TYR A 26 9.49 0.74 -9.50
CA TYR A 26 10.88 0.66 -9.07
C TYR A 26 11.19 -0.68 -8.38
N PHE A 27 10.32 -1.10 -7.46
CA PHE A 27 10.43 -2.36 -6.74
C PHE A 27 10.35 -3.56 -7.69
N ALA A 28 9.39 -3.54 -8.62
CA ALA A 28 9.24 -4.54 -9.67
C ALA A 28 10.53 -4.75 -10.47
N ARG A 29 11.19 -3.66 -10.88
CA ARG A 29 12.47 -3.73 -11.62
C ARG A 29 13.60 -4.32 -10.79
N LYS A 30 13.67 -4.01 -9.50
CA LYS A 30 14.71 -4.53 -8.60
C LYS A 30 14.52 -6.00 -8.27
N CYS A 31 13.28 -6.45 -8.13
CA CYS A 31 12.95 -7.80 -7.67
C CYS A 31 12.56 -8.76 -8.80
N GLY A 32 12.46 -8.28 -10.05
CA GLY A 32 11.98 -9.08 -11.17
C GLY A 32 10.50 -9.44 -11.08
N LEU A 33 9.70 -8.60 -10.41
CA LEU A 33 8.25 -8.80 -10.23
C LEU A 33 7.46 -8.00 -11.26
N THR A 34 6.18 -8.32 -11.40
CA THR A 34 5.26 -7.41 -12.07
C THR A 34 4.96 -6.20 -11.18
N PRO A 35 4.67 -5.03 -11.76
CA PRO A 35 4.28 -3.86 -10.98
C PRO A 35 3.06 -4.12 -10.06
N ASP A 36 2.08 -4.92 -10.51
CA ASP A 36 0.91 -5.29 -9.68
C ASP A 36 1.28 -6.14 -8.46
N GLU A 37 2.18 -7.13 -8.62
CA GLU A 37 2.71 -7.93 -7.51
C GLU A 37 3.50 -7.08 -6.52
N ALA A 38 4.35 -6.20 -7.03
CA ALA A 38 5.10 -5.24 -6.22
C ALA A 38 4.15 -4.38 -5.37
N LEU A 39 3.10 -3.83 -6.00
CA LEU A 39 2.12 -3.01 -5.31
C LEU A 39 1.34 -3.81 -4.25
N TRP A 40 0.97 -5.07 -4.55
CA TRP A 40 0.34 -5.94 -3.57
C TRP A 40 1.25 -6.19 -2.36
N MET A 41 2.53 -6.51 -2.60
CA MET A 41 3.52 -6.73 -1.53
C MET A 41 3.74 -5.48 -0.68
N MET A 42 3.86 -4.30 -1.30
CA MET A 42 3.99 -3.04 -0.58
C MET A 42 2.78 -2.80 0.33
N ARG A 43 1.55 -3.02 -0.15
CA ARG A 43 0.35 -2.91 0.69
C ARG A 43 0.32 -3.94 1.82
N GLN A 44 0.76 -5.17 1.57
CA GLN A 44 0.87 -6.19 2.62
C GLN A 44 1.92 -5.80 3.66
N ALA A 45 3.06 -5.27 3.23
CA ALA A 45 4.09 -4.76 4.12
C ALA A 45 3.57 -3.59 4.96
N GLN A 46 2.86 -2.64 4.36
CA GLN A 46 2.23 -1.53 5.07
C GLN A 46 1.14 -1.99 6.05
N ARG A 47 0.37 -3.04 5.73
CA ARG A 47 -0.59 -3.64 6.68
C ARG A 47 0.10 -4.31 7.86
N ARG A 48 1.16 -5.08 7.60
CA ARG A 48 1.98 -5.73 8.64
C ARG A 48 2.75 -4.71 9.46
N GLN A 49 3.18 -3.62 8.84
CA GLN A 49 3.82 -2.48 9.50
C GLN A 49 2.80 -1.64 10.24
N GLY A 50 1.55 -1.50 9.81
CA GLY A 50 0.48 -0.85 10.58
C GLY A 50 0.17 -1.58 11.88
N VAL A 51 0.35 -2.90 11.89
CA VAL A 51 0.33 -3.71 13.13
C VAL A 51 1.56 -3.39 14.02
N ARG A 52 2.69 -2.95 13.46
CA ARG A 52 3.91 -2.53 14.20
C ARG A 52 3.99 -1.02 14.50
N LEU A 53 3.34 -0.17 13.70
CA LEU A 53 3.20 1.29 13.84
C LEU A 53 2.03 1.65 14.74
N GLY A 54 1.26 0.66 15.18
CA GLY A 54 0.50 0.75 16.43
C GLY A 54 1.40 0.73 17.68
N GLU A 55 2.68 0.37 17.57
CA GLU A 55 3.58 0.28 18.72
C GLU A 55 4.78 1.23 18.68
N THR A 56 5.24 1.69 17.51
CA THR A 56 6.36 2.66 17.45
C THR A 56 6.20 3.68 16.33
N GLY A 57 5.55 4.81 16.63
CA GLY A 57 5.51 5.95 15.70
C GLY A 57 4.41 6.94 16.03
N THR A 58 4.63 7.77 17.05
CA THR A 58 3.81 8.93 17.45
C THR A 58 2.49 8.66 18.18
N ALA A 59 2.58 8.01 19.35
CA ALA A 59 1.65 8.29 20.46
C ALA A 59 2.19 9.39 21.41
N GLU A 60 3.23 10.14 21.01
CA GLU A 60 3.64 11.37 21.70
C GLU A 60 2.77 12.56 21.25
N ARG A 61 1.48 12.48 21.59
CA ARG A 61 0.66 13.66 21.89
C ARG A 61 -0.63 13.30 22.63
N ARG A 62 -0.56 12.32 23.53
CA ARG A 62 -1.61 12.07 24.53
C ARG A 62 -1.05 12.07 25.95
N ALA A 63 -0.19 13.05 26.25
CA ALA A 63 0.23 13.34 27.61
C ALA A 63 0.50 14.84 27.74
N ARG A 64 -0.55 15.56 28.17
CA ARG A 64 -0.58 16.89 28.85
C ARG A 64 -1.78 17.69 28.35
N ARG A 65 -2.94 17.38 28.89
CA ARG A 65 -4.02 18.29 29.35
C ARG A 65 -5.31 17.50 29.56
N SER A 66 -5.20 16.42 30.32
CA SER A 66 -6.27 15.98 31.21
C SER A 66 -5.68 16.10 32.61
N ALA A 67 -5.90 17.24 33.24
CA ALA A 67 -5.84 17.37 34.68
C ALA A 67 -7.09 18.17 35.07
N PRO A 68 -7.98 17.60 35.92
CA PRO A 68 -9.13 18.28 36.44
C PRO A 68 -8.74 19.07 37.68
N TRP A 69 -8.94 20.37 37.66
CA TRP A 69 -9.29 21.17 38.84
C TRP A 69 -10.14 22.35 38.36
#